data_AF-A0AAV5MYG9-F1
#
_entry.id   AF-A0AAV5MYG9-F1
#
_cell.length_a   1.000
_cell.length_b   1.000
_cell.length_c   1.000
_cell.angle_alpha   90.00
_cell.angle_beta   90.00
_cell.angle_gamma   90.00
#
_symmetry.space_group_name_H-M   'P 1'
#
loop_
_entity.id
_entity.type
_entity.pdbx_description
1 polymer ?
#
loop_
_entity_poly.entity_id
_entity_poly.type
_entity_poly.pdbx_seq_one_letter_code
_entity_poly.pdbx_strand_id
1 'polypeptide(L)'
;IEKVVENIKESIPKVEWDYEGIHYFDNGPLTVQYLLVLDALNFCFWPDKDLTYDHLASGLKEALLNDKSAFDADRLQQYTGLQLRELLKWPRPLPLEDERVRLLHEVKSAFNTELKLLSSVDNTCYQFVTNSSEISYLI
;
A
#
# COMPACT_ATOMS: atom_id res chain seq x y z
N ILE A 1 -11.36 -9.46 -33.06
CA ILE A 1 -11.07 -9.24 -31.63
C ILE A 1 -9.57 -9.13 -31.42
N GLU A 2 -8.75 -10.08 -31.88
CA GLU A 2 -7.28 -10.01 -31.80
C GLU A 2 -6.66 -8.71 -32.36
N LYS A 3 -7.03 -8.31 -33.59
CA LYS A 3 -6.56 -7.03 -34.18
C LYS A 3 -6.98 -5.77 -33.42
N VAL A 4 -8.07 -5.84 -32.65
CA VAL A 4 -8.54 -4.69 -31.84
C VAL A 4 -7.71 -4.60 -30.55
N VAL A 5 -7.37 -5.75 -29.94
CA VAL A 5 -6.51 -5.83 -28.76
C VAL A 5 -5.08 -5.36 -29.07
N GLU A 6 -4.54 -5.70 -30.25
CA GLU A 6 -3.22 -5.23 -30.69
C GLU A 6 -3.17 -3.71 -30.87
N ASN A 7 -4.19 -3.11 -31.48
CA ASN A 7 -4.27 -1.65 -31.67
C ASN A 7 -4.49 -0.88 -30.35
N ILE A 8 -5.08 -1.52 -29.33
CA ILE A 8 -5.27 -0.93 -28.01
C ILE A 8 -3.98 -0.97 -27.19
N LYS A 9 -3.17 -2.02 -27.32
CA LYS A 9 -1.89 -2.15 -26.57
C LYS A 9 -0.91 -1.00 -26.84
N GLU A 10 -0.85 -0.49 -28.06
CA GLU A 10 0.05 0.61 -28.42
C GLU A 10 -0.50 2.00 -28.04
N SER A 11 -1.80 2.10 -27.75
CA SER A 11 -2.48 3.38 -27.47
C SER A 11 -2.80 3.61 -26.00
N ILE A 12 -2.61 2.60 -25.13
CA ILE A 12 -2.72 2.79 -23.69
C ILE A 12 -1.43 3.47 -23.19
N PRO A 13 -1.51 4.73 -22.69
CA PRO A 13 -0.34 5.36 -22.09
C PRO A 13 0.14 4.51 -20.92
N LYS A 14 1.46 4.31 -20.84
CA LYS A 14 2.08 3.62 -19.73
C LYS A 14 1.75 4.42 -18.46
N VAL A 15 0.93 3.85 -17.58
CA VAL A 15 0.58 4.49 -16.31
C VAL A 15 1.84 4.49 -15.45
N GLU A 16 2.34 5.68 -15.10
CA GLU A 16 3.39 5.81 -14.10
C GLU A 16 2.78 5.66 -12.71
N TRP A 17 3.21 4.62 -12.00
CA TRP A 17 2.72 4.24 -10.68
C TRP A 17 2.74 5.40 -9.66
N ASP A 18 3.79 6.22 -9.67
CA ASP A 18 4.00 7.32 -8.72
C ASP A 18 3.91 8.70 -9.40
N TYR A 19 2.91 8.90 -10.27
CA TYR A 19 2.73 10.16 -11.00
C TYR A 19 2.70 11.39 -10.07
N GLU A 20 2.08 11.25 -8.90
CA GLU A 20 1.99 12.33 -7.89
C GLU A 20 3.15 12.35 -6.90
N GLY A 21 4.06 11.37 -6.96
CA GLY A 21 5.22 11.32 -6.06
C GLY A 21 4.91 10.94 -4.61
N ILE A 22 3.69 10.47 -4.31
CA ILE A 22 3.22 10.15 -2.95
C ILE A 22 3.39 8.68 -2.56
N HIS A 23 3.62 7.78 -3.52
CA HIS A 23 3.72 6.35 -3.27
C HIS A 23 5.16 5.88 -3.03
N TYR A 24 5.33 4.92 -2.13
CA TYR A 24 6.58 4.19 -2.03
C TYR A 24 6.72 3.24 -3.22
N PHE A 25 7.88 3.22 -3.86
CA PHE A 25 8.19 2.28 -4.93
C PHE A 25 9.68 1.97 -4.94
N ASP A 26 10.03 0.70 -4.83
CA ASP A 26 11.39 0.20 -4.95
C ASP A 26 11.51 -0.99 -5.90
N ASN A 27 10.43 -1.33 -6.59
CA ASN A 27 10.35 -2.53 -7.40
C ASN A 27 10.86 -3.73 -6.58
N GLY A 28 10.36 -3.92 -5.37
CA GLY A 28 10.76 -5.01 -4.49
C GLY A 28 9.67 -5.43 -3.50
N PRO A 29 9.97 -6.40 -2.61
CA PRO A 29 9.00 -6.89 -1.62
C PRO A 29 8.45 -5.80 -0.70
N LEU A 30 9.21 -4.74 -0.42
CA LEU A 30 8.75 -3.61 0.39
C LEU A 30 7.65 -2.79 -0.30
N THR A 31 7.67 -2.70 -1.64
CA THR A 31 6.54 -2.12 -2.39
C THR A 31 5.26 -2.91 -2.16
N VAL A 32 5.34 -4.25 -2.13
CA VAL A 32 4.17 -5.10 -1.85
C VAL A 32 3.70 -4.92 -0.40
N GLN A 33 4.63 -4.86 0.56
CA GLN A 33 4.27 -4.60 1.96
C GLN A 33 3.59 -3.24 2.15
N TYR A 34 4.13 -2.22 1.49
CA TYR A 34 3.54 -0.88 1.46
C TYR A 34 2.09 -0.91 0.95
N LEU A 35 1.82 -1.62 -0.14
CA LEU A 35 0.48 -1.71 -0.73
C LEU A 35 -0.52 -2.35 0.21
N LEU A 36 -0.15 -3.46 0.85
CA LEU A 36 -1.02 -4.16 1.78
C LEU A 36 -1.33 -3.30 3.02
N VAL A 37 -0.33 -2.57 3.54
CA VAL A 37 -0.54 -1.64 4.65
C VAL A 37 -1.39 -0.44 4.22
N LEU A 38 -1.14 0.11 3.04
CA LEU A 38 -1.91 1.24 2.48
C LEU A 38 -3.38 0.85 2.30
N ASP A 39 -3.66 -0.28 1.66
CA ASP A 39 -5.01 -0.81 1.44
C ASP A 39 -5.76 -1.02 2.76
N ALA A 40 -5.12 -1.68 3.73
CA ALA A 40 -5.72 -1.92 5.04
C ALA A 40 -6.03 -0.65 5.83
N LEU A 41 -5.29 0.44 5.61
CA LEU A 41 -5.50 1.72 6.29
C LEU A 41 -6.38 2.69 5.49
N ASN A 42 -6.63 2.42 4.21
CA ASN A 42 -7.39 3.28 3.33
C ASN A 42 -8.90 3.02 3.49
N PHE A 43 -9.50 3.68 4.47
CA PHE A 43 -10.95 3.74 4.58
C PHE A 43 -11.49 4.82 3.64
N CYS A 44 -12.43 4.48 2.76
CA CYS A 44 -13.12 5.45 1.89
C CYS A 44 -13.91 6.54 2.67
N PHE A 45 -14.02 6.42 3.99
CA PHE A 45 -14.61 7.41 4.87
C PHE A 45 -13.55 8.06 5.76
N TRP A 46 -13.12 9.26 5.36
CA TRP A 46 -12.29 10.16 6.15
C TRP A 46 -13.18 11.24 6.78
N PRO A 47 -13.74 11.04 7.99
CA PRO A 47 -14.58 12.04 8.65
C PRO A 47 -13.80 13.31 9.04
N ASP A 48 -12.47 13.27 8.93
CA ASP A 48 -11.59 14.42 9.04
C ASP A 48 -11.34 15.02 7.65
N LYS A 49 -11.88 16.23 7.43
CA LYS A 49 -11.78 16.96 6.15
C LYS A 49 -10.37 17.35 5.74
N ASP A 50 -9.40 17.37 6.67
CA ASP A 50 -8.02 17.72 6.33
C ASP A 50 -7.17 16.46 6.08
N LEU A 51 -7.63 15.28 6.49
CA LEU A 51 -6.92 14.02 6.28
C LEU A 51 -7.38 13.39 4.97
N THR A 52 -6.48 13.33 4.01
CA THR A 52 -6.73 12.79 2.67
C THR A 52 -5.93 11.51 2.42
N TYR A 53 -6.26 10.83 1.33
CA TYR A 53 -5.49 9.69 0.83
C TYR A 53 -4.00 10.02 0.67
N ASP A 54 -3.67 11.19 0.11
CA ASP A 54 -2.30 11.63 -0.13
C ASP A 54 -1.49 11.71 1.17
N HIS A 55 -2.10 12.17 2.26
CA HIS A 55 -1.46 12.21 3.58
C HIS A 55 -1.15 10.80 4.10
N LEU A 56 -2.06 9.84 3.90
CA LEU A 56 -1.81 8.45 4.25
C LEU A 56 -0.69 7.87 3.39
N ALA A 57 -0.80 7.99 2.07
CA ALA A 57 0.16 7.44 1.12
C ALA A 57 1.57 8.00 1.35
N SER A 58 1.70 9.33 1.47
CA SER A 58 2.97 10.01 1.71
C SER A 58 3.52 9.74 3.11
N GLY A 59 2.68 9.70 4.15
CA GLY A 59 3.12 9.36 5.52
C GLY A 59 3.71 7.96 5.61
N LEU A 60 3.05 6.97 4.98
CA LEU A 60 3.56 5.60 4.89
C LEU A 60 4.85 5.51 4.04
N LYS A 61 4.94 6.27 2.95
CA LYS A 61 6.16 6.39 2.14
C LYS A 61 7.32 6.94 2.97
N GLU A 62 7.10 8.05 3.67
CA GLU A 62 8.11 8.65 4.53
C GLU A 62 8.57 7.70 5.64
N ALA A 63 7.65 6.95 6.25
CA ALA A 63 7.99 5.94 7.25
C ALA A 63 8.97 4.91 6.71
N LEU A 64 8.72 4.36 5.51
CA LEU A 64 9.64 3.42 4.85
C LEU A 64 10.94 4.03 4.34
N LEU A 65 10.94 5.32 3.97
CA LEU A 65 12.18 6.01 3.61
C LEU A 65 13.08 6.23 4.83
N ASN A 66 12.50 6.50 5.99
CA ASN A 66 13.23 6.68 7.25
C ASN A 66 13.64 5.35 7.89
N ASP A 67 12.80 4.32 7.77
CA ASP A 67 13.00 3.03 8.41
C ASP A 67 12.42 1.90 7.55
N LYS A 68 13.30 1.16 6.88
CA LYS A 68 12.91 0.05 5.98
C LYS A 68 12.22 -1.11 6.70
N SER A 69 12.37 -1.20 8.02
CA SER A 69 11.72 -2.22 8.84
C SER A 69 10.38 -1.76 9.40
N ALA A 70 9.90 -0.56 9.08
CA ALA A 70 8.67 0.02 9.64
C ALA A 70 7.43 -0.89 9.51
N PHE A 71 7.39 -1.74 8.47
CA PHE A 71 6.28 -2.65 8.18
C PHE A 71 6.63 -4.13 8.36
N ASP A 72 7.71 -4.44 9.07
CA ASP A 72 8.00 -5.83 9.46
C ASP A 72 6.82 -6.41 10.24
N ALA A 73 6.47 -7.67 9.96
CA ALA A 73 5.29 -8.32 10.51
C ALA A 73 5.22 -8.28 12.05
N ASP A 74 6.37 -8.40 12.72
CA ASP A 74 6.44 -8.33 14.18
C ASP A 74 6.16 -6.92 14.70
N ARG A 75 6.59 -5.87 13.98
CA ARG A 75 6.31 -4.48 14.32
C ARG A 75 4.87 -4.09 14.06
N LEU A 76 4.28 -4.62 12.99
CA LEU A 76 2.88 -4.37 12.67
C LEU A 76 1.94 -4.72 13.83
N GLN A 77 2.22 -5.81 14.54
CA GLN A 77 1.45 -6.24 15.73
C GLN A 77 1.62 -5.36 16.95
N GLN A 78 2.72 -4.60 17.02
CA GLN A 78 3.05 -3.80 18.19
C GLN A 78 2.56 -2.37 18.05
N TYR A 79 2.17 -1.92 16.85
CA TYR A 79 1.64 -0.58 16.66
C TYR A 79 0.39 -0.39 17.52
N THR A 80 0.44 0.68 18.31
CA THR A 80 -0.70 1.31 18.97
C THR A 80 -1.25 2.43 18.09
N GLY A 81 -2.44 2.95 18.44
CA GLY A 81 -3.05 4.08 17.73
C GLY A 81 -2.16 5.32 17.73
N LEU A 82 -1.54 5.60 18.88
CA LEU A 82 -0.58 6.69 19.04
C LEU A 82 0.62 6.51 18.11
N GLN A 83 1.22 5.32 18.05
CA GLN A 83 2.37 5.08 17.19
C GLN A 83 2.01 5.12 15.71
N LEU A 84 0.82 4.66 15.32
CA LEU A 84 0.34 4.80 13.94
C LEU A 84 0.16 6.27 13.56
N ARG A 85 -0.41 7.07 14.46
CA ARG A 85 -0.53 8.53 14.29
C ARG A 85 0.83 9.21 14.17
N GLU A 86 1.78 8.85 15.04
CA GLU A 86 3.15 9.37 15.02
C GLU A 86 3.88 8.98 13.74
N LEU A 87 3.69 7.75 13.25
CA LEU A 87 4.23 7.26 11.99
C LEU A 87 3.75 8.10 10.81
N LEU A 88 2.46 8.46 10.79
CA LEU A 88 1.88 9.36 9.79
C LEU A 88 2.16 10.84 10.04
N LYS A 89 2.86 11.18 11.14
CA LYS A 89 3.11 12.55 11.61
C LYS A 89 1.83 13.38 11.71
N TRP A 90 0.70 12.74 12.02
CA TRP A 90 -0.58 13.43 12.07
C TRP A 90 -0.79 14.09 13.44
N PRO A 91 -1.16 15.38 13.53
CA PRO A 91 -1.08 16.14 14.77
C PRO A 91 -2.20 15.84 15.79
N ARG A 92 -3.21 15.05 15.40
CA ARG A 92 -4.42 14.78 16.19
C ARG A 92 -4.91 13.34 15.96
N PRO A 93 -5.82 12.80 16.79
CA PRO A 93 -6.29 11.42 16.63
C PRO A 93 -6.79 11.12 15.23
N LEU A 94 -6.39 9.96 14.70
CA LEU A 94 -6.86 9.48 13.40
C LEU A 94 -8.35 9.09 13.52
N PRO A 95 -9.14 9.30 12.45
CA PRO A 95 -10.45 8.69 12.36
C PRO A 95 -10.39 7.17 12.53
N LEU A 96 -11.20 6.64 13.46
CA LEU A 96 -11.25 5.22 13.77
C LEU A 96 -9.85 4.64 14.08
N GLU A 97 -9.05 5.37 14.86
CA GLU A 97 -7.64 5.04 15.16
C GLU A 97 -7.47 3.58 15.64
N ASP A 98 -8.31 3.12 16.55
CA ASP A 98 -8.26 1.73 17.06
C ASP A 98 -8.59 0.70 15.98
N GLU A 99 -9.52 1.02 15.07
CA GLU A 99 -9.90 0.13 13.97
C GLU A 99 -8.80 0.04 12.90
N ARG A 100 -8.13 1.16 12.61
CA ARG A 100 -6.93 1.18 11.76
C ARG A 100 -5.84 0.26 12.31
N VAL A 101 -5.62 0.29 13.62
CA VAL A 101 -4.66 -0.60 14.28
C VAL A 101 -5.11 -2.05 14.20
N ARG A 102 -6.40 -2.33 14.43
CA ARG A 102 -6.97 -3.67 14.29
C ARG A 102 -6.72 -4.24 12.88
N LEU A 103 -6.97 -3.46 11.83
CA LEU A 103 -6.70 -3.86 10.44
C LEU A 103 -5.20 -4.02 10.17
N LEU A 104 -4.36 -3.14 10.70
CA LEU A 104 -2.91 -3.27 10.59
C LEU A 104 -2.40 -4.58 11.22
N HIS A 105 -3.03 -5.03 12.31
CA HIS A 105 -2.74 -6.32 12.91
C HIS A 105 -3.20 -7.50 12.03
N GLU A 106 -4.27 -7.35 11.26
CA GLU A 106 -4.73 -8.37 10.30
C GLU A 106 -3.79 -8.50 9.10
N VAL A 107 -3.13 -7.42 8.66
CA VAL A 107 -2.14 -7.46 7.57
C VAL A 107 -0.99 -8.44 7.87
N LYS A 108 -0.57 -8.59 9.14
CA LYS A 108 0.39 -9.65 9.51
C LYS A 108 -0.13 -11.04 9.15
N SER A 109 -1.41 -11.29 9.38
CA SER A 109 -2.01 -12.60 9.10
C SER A 109 -1.91 -12.91 7.60
N ALA A 110 -2.12 -11.89 6.76
CA ALA A 110 -1.89 -11.99 5.32
C ALA A 110 -0.41 -12.25 5.01
N PHE A 111 0.54 -11.53 5.63
CA PHE A 111 1.98 -11.76 5.40
C PHE A 111 2.44 -13.18 5.72
N ASN A 112 1.95 -13.78 6.80
CA ASN A 112 2.32 -15.16 7.15
C ASN A 112 1.75 -16.22 6.20
N THR A 113 0.71 -15.87 5.45
CA THR A 113 -0.01 -16.79 4.56
C THR A 113 0.37 -16.59 3.09
N GLU A 114 0.49 -15.34 2.63
CA GLU A 114 0.66 -14.98 1.22
C GLU A 114 2.11 -14.66 0.81
N LEU A 115 2.96 -14.06 1.66
CA LEU A 115 4.35 -13.79 1.24
C LEU A 115 5.19 -15.06 1.10
N LYS A 116 4.87 -16.13 1.85
CA LYS A 116 5.46 -17.46 1.60
C LYS A 116 5.13 -17.96 0.20
N LEU A 117 3.89 -17.75 -0.26
CA LEU A 117 3.44 -18.12 -1.61
C LEU A 117 4.06 -17.21 -2.67
N LEU A 118 4.14 -15.90 -2.45
CA LEU A 118 4.77 -14.95 -3.38
C LEU A 118 6.28 -15.16 -3.50
N SER A 119 6.96 -15.64 -2.45
CA SER A 119 8.37 -16.04 -2.50
C SER A 119 8.58 -17.42 -3.14
N SER A 120 7.55 -18.27 -3.21
CA SER A 120 7.62 -19.61 -3.82
C SER A 120 7.09 -19.66 -5.26
N VAL A 121 6.36 -18.65 -5.72
CA VAL A 121 5.82 -18.55 -7.07
C VAL A 121 6.68 -17.56 -7.85
N ASP A 122 7.49 -18.08 -8.77
CA ASP A 122 8.34 -17.33 -9.70
C ASP A 122 7.66 -16.05 -10.21
N ASN A 123 8.11 -14.89 -9.71
CA ASN A 123 8.03 -13.52 -10.26
C ASN A 123 6.72 -13.01 -10.87
N THR A 124 5.63 -13.78 -10.96
CA THR A 124 4.47 -13.46 -11.79
C THR A 124 3.44 -12.65 -11.03
N CYS A 125 3.09 -13.00 -9.79
CA CYS A 125 2.32 -12.08 -8.92
C CYS A 125 3.13 -10.81 -8.60
N TYR A 126 4.45 -11.00 -8.44
CA TYR A 126 5.52 -10.03 -8.63
C TYR A 126 5.21 -8.94 -9.68
N GLN A 127 5.17 -9.42 -10.92
CA GLN A 127 4.89 -8.67 -12.13
C GLN A 127 3.43 -8.22 -12.22
N PHE A 128 2.45 -8.91 -11.65
CA PHE A 128 1.06 -8.42 -11.63
C PHE A 128 0.92 -7.18 -10.75
N VAL A 129 1.59 -7.11 -9.61
CA VAL A 129 1.56 -5.90 -8.76
C VAL A 129 2.38 -4.76 -9.38
N THR A 130 3.45 -5.06 -10.13
CA THR A 130 4.38 -4.06 -10.69
C THR A 130 4.14 -3.67 -12.16
N ASN A 131 3.43 -4.49 -12.95
CA ASN A 131 3.13 -4.25 -14.37
C ASN A 131 1.64 -4.11 -14.70
N SER A 132 0.72 -4.18 -13.73
CA SER A 132 -0.69 -4.05 -14.05
C SER A 132 -1.12 -2.59 -14.08
N SER A 133 -1.30 -2.10 -15.30
CA SER A 133 -2.31 -1.10 -15.68
C SER A 133 -3.76 -1.50 -15.31
N GLU A 134 -3.97 -2.44 -14.39
CA GLU A 134 -5.28 -2.98 -13.97
C GLU A 134 -5.60 -2.75 -12.47
N ILE A 135 -4.68 -2.21 -11.66
CA ILE A 135 -5.02 -1.80 -10.27
C ILE A 135 -5.82 -0.49 -10.23
N SER A 136 -6.01 0.18 -11.37
CA SER A 136 -6.89 1.36 -11.49
C SER A 136 -8.39 1.08 -11.29
N TYR A 137 -8.80 -0.16 -10.98
CA TYR A 137 -10.21 -0.56 -10.84
C TYR A 137 -10.60 -1.13 -9.46
N LEU A 138 -9.71 -1.11 -8.47
CA LEU A 138 -10.00 -1.66 -7.13
C LEU A 138 -9.82 -0.68 -5.96
N ILE A 139 -9.75 0.63 -6.22
CA ILE A 139 -9.91 1.68 -5.21
C ILE A 139 -11.00 2.65 -5.66
#